data_AF-A0A0S4QM92-F1
#
_entry.id   AF-A0A0S4QM92-F1
#
_cell.length_a   1.000
_cell.length_b   1.000
_cell.length_c   1.000
_cell.angle_alpha   90.00
_cell.angle_beta   90.00
_cell.angle_gamma   90.00
#
_symmetry.space_group_name_H-M   'P 1'
#
loop_
_entity.id
_entity.type
_entity.pdbx_description
1 polymer ?
#
loop_
_entity_poly.entity_id
_entity_poly.type
_entity_poly.pdbx_seq_one_letter_code
_entity_poly.pdbx_strand_id
1 'polypeptide(L)'
;MVNNDASQPGQRPPGTAHVEIQVPAGGWRFRRSPGNTGRITAELVIRGENPADRISVYGAESTPWGIETQLGFPIPATVREALRLIPPAATNPGLRISAPAPWIGASDYQPTRASMVHLPDTFNVFTYGTLLHIKPPIRTWEEGPYRIDVVGTELTFENRDSPTLQVAYRIWHDQRVVFASGDLPVPIGSGIQADATLRSIADHALTAGTGREPTDLQREFLAKHSAELRSVLTPPTAPYPIGTRVKVRGLAGATPASGIITDAIVDDDGSLHYGWRPDVARLPGHPMGQHLDQQLVAPAQNVQPTLHSPDAGLSSTQEAEVLVYGARVRAIDDPRFATGTVLRAILKPGGQPTYDIQPDQSSYAPIRIHAADVEPIAGTAWPTLQALLDARADAGISLESGELLITLREATFVRDGPTGPLPAFPPQEWPSQDPILDPESPDIPISAPPHRGHPTPTPAPRIVIEDDYTRVYDPRHELLIAHKQPFEIAISQPREKLVELLNTLPDLHLGGDESLVTLAALAAQHMPDEVNSIFTAGPVADTRNPGQVPAADPDFDDIHPPSAGDTEPPDIDLDL
;
A
#
# COMPACT_ATOMS: atom_id res chain seq x y z
N MET A 1 -60.29 46.91 12.64
CA MET A 1 -60.17 46.03 11.46
C MET A 1 -58.84 45.33 11.56
N VAL A 2 -58.88 44.05 11.88
CA VAL A 2 -57.73 43.16 12.03
C VAL A 2 -57.40 42.62 10.64
N ASN A 3 -56.17 42.77 10.17
CA ASN A 3 -55.69 42.05 8.99
C ASN A 3 -54.50 41.18 9.41
N ASN A 4 -54.68 39.88 9.18
CA ASN A 4 -53.76 38.79 9.47
C ASN A 4 -52.47 38.92 8.66
N ASP A 5 -51.36 39.08 9.35
CA ASP A 5 -50.03 38.77 8.83
C ASP A 5 -49.60 37.44 9.43
N ALA A 6 -49.86 36.35 8.70
CA ALA A 6 -49.39 35.02 9.03
C ALA A 6 -48.21 34.68 8.10
N SER A 7 -47.07 35.30 8.39
CA SER A 7 -45.78 34.79 7.94
C SER A 7 -45.56 33.42 8.58
N GLN A 8 -45.70 32.34 7.80
CA GLN A 8 -45.32 30.99 8.24
C GLN A 8 -43.81 30.95 8.51
N PRO A 9 -43.36 30.40 9.65
CA PRO A 9 -41.95 30.24 9.95
C PRO A 9 -41.35 29.07 9.16
N GLY A 10 -40.29 29.34 8.41
CA GLY A 10 -39.19 28.39 8.16
C GLY A 10 -39.50 27.16 7.33
N GLN A 11 -39.80 27.30 6.04
CA GLN A 11 -39.44 26.24 5.10
C GLN A 11 -37.94 26.34 4.81
N ARG A 12 -37.16 25.42 5.41
CA ARG A 12 -35.81 25.11 4.92
C ARG A 12 -35.90 24.84 3.41
N PRO A 13 -34.99 25.37 2.57
CA PRO A 13 -34.88 24.89 1.21
C PRO A 13 -34.73 23.35 1.24
N PRO A 14 -35.40 22.60 0.35
CA PRO A 14 -35.30 21.15 0.33
C PRO A 14 -33.82 20.76 0.19
N GLY A 15 -33.32 20.01 1.17
CA GLY A 15 -31.97 19.46 1.14
C GLY A 15 -31.74 18.70 -0.16
N THR A 16 -30.54 18.81 -0.73
CA THR A 16 -30.16 18.06 -1.93
C THR A 16 -30.31 16.57 -1.66
N ALA A 17 -31.24 15.89 -2.36
CA ALA A 17 -31.50 14.45 -2.19
C ALA A 17 -30.43 13.56 -2.89
N HIS A 18 -29.16 13.98 -2.84
CA HIS A 18 -28.04 13.26 -3.43
C HIS A 18 -26.74 13.57 -2.67
N VAL A 19 -25.78 12.66 -2.80
CA VAL A 19 -24.37 12.89 -2.47
C VAL A 19 -23.62 13.15 -3.77
N GLU A 20 -22.67 14.09 -3.77
CA GLU A 20 -21.78 14.34 -4.91
C GLU A 20 -20.32 14.13 -4.51
N ILE A 21 -19.57 13.33 -5.27
CA ILE A 21 -18.11 13.15 -5.15
C ILE A 21 -17.47 13.76 -6.40
N GLN A 22 -16.67 14.81 -6.23
CA GLN A 22 -16.00 15.47 -7.35
C GLN A 22 -14.87 14.60 -7.91
N VAL A 23 -14.66 14.64 -9.22
CA VAL A 23 -13.55 13.97 -9.92
C VAL A 23 -12.94 14.96 -10.91
N PRO A 24 -11.71 14.76 -11.41
CA PRO A 24 -11.08 15.71 -12.34
C PRO A 24 -11.99 16.11 -13.52
N ALA A 25 -12.70 15.15 -14.12
CA ALA A 25 -13.61 15.40 -15.26
C ALA A 25 -15.00 15.95 -14.88
N GLY A 26 -15.37 16.02 -13.59
CA GLY A 26 -16.72 16.38 -13.18
C GLY A 26 -17.09 15.92 -11.76
N GLY A 27 -18.14 15.11 -11.64
CA GLY A 27 -18.55 14.54 -10.35
C GLY A 27 -19.52 13.36 -10.47
N TRP A 28 -19.38 12.41 -9.56
CA TRP A 28 -20.32 11.31 -9.37
C TRP A 28 -21.44 11.73 -8.43
N ARG A 29 -22.68 11.60 -8.88
CA ARG A 29 -23.87 11.81 -8.06
C ARG A 29 -24.48 10.48 -7.66
N PHE A 30 -24.72 10.32 -6.37
CA PHE A 30 -25.32 9.13 -5.80
C PHE A 30 -26.69 9.46 -5.22
N ARG A 31 -27.69 8.64 -5.55
CA ARG A 31 -29.08 8.78 -5.09
C ARG A 31 -29.65 7.44 -4.70
N ARG A 32 -30.64 7.44 -3.81
CA ARG A 32 -31.44 6.25 -3.54
C ARG A 32 -32.46 6.06 -4.65
N SER A 33 -32.52 4.85 -5.22
CA SER A 33 -33.35 4.56 -6.39
C SER A 33 -34.84 4.52 -6.03
N PRO A 34 -35.76 5.03 -6.89
CA PRO A 34 -37.19 4.93 -6.67
C PRO A 34 -37.68 3.48 -6.70
N GLY A 35 -38.59 3.10 -5.81
CA GLY A 35 -39.29 1.81 -5.89
C GLY A 35 -38.52 0.58 -5.38
N ASN A 36 -37.22 0.70 -5.05
CA ASN A 36 -36.47 -0.35 -4.37
C ASN A 36 -35.59 0.24 -3.26
N THR A 37 -35.98 -0.01 -2.00
CA THR A 37 -35.40 0.62 -0.81
C THR A 37 -33.93 0.31 -0.56
N GLY A 38 -33.35 -0.69 -1.23
CA GLY A 38 -31.94 -1.10 -1.07
C GLY A 38 -31.01 -0.78 -2.24
N ARG A 39 -31.46 -0.05 -3.27
CA ARG A 39 -30.65 0.27 -4.46
C ARG A 39 -30.20 1.74 -4.47
N ILE A 40 -29.01 1.93 -5.04
CA ILE A 40 -28.38 3.22 -5.28
C ILE A 40 -28.20 3.39 -6.78
N THR A 41 -28.52 4.59 -7.27
CA THR A 41 -28.21 5.05 -8.61
C THR A 41 -26.98 5.94 -8.54
N ALA A 42 -25.98 5.68 -9.39
CA ALA A 42 -24.80 6.50 -9.59
C ALA A 42 -24.83 7.12 -10.99
N GLU A 43 -24.61 8.43 -11.08
CA GLU A 43 -24.56 9.18 -12.34
C GLU A 43 -23.24 9.95 -12.43
N LEU A 44 -22.51 9.79 -13.54
CA LEU A 44 -21.36 10.64 -13.84
C LEU A 44 -21.84 11.90 -14.54
N VAL A 45 -21.57 13.05 -13.94
CA VAL A 45 -21.95 14.36 -14.45
C VAL A 45 -20.68 15.13 -14.79
N ILE A 46 -20.49 15.41 -16.08
CA ILE A 46 -19.38 16.23 -16.58
C ILE A 46 -19.81 17.68 -16.79
N ARG A 47 -18.84 18.59 -16.76
CA ARG A 47 -19.07 19.99 -17.11
C ARG A 47 -19.15 20.11 -18.63
N GLY A 48 -20.21 20.75 -19.13
CA GLY A 48 -20.34 21.10 -20.55
C GLY A 48 -19.41 22.25 -20.94
N GLU A 49 -19.45 22.65 -22.21
CA GLU A 49 -18.68 23.80 -22.72
C GLU A 49 -19.05 25.12 -22.01
N ASN A 50 -20.29 25.22 -21.52
CA ASN A 50 -20.71 26.25 -20.59
C ASN A 50 -20.58 25.72 -19.14
N PRO A 51 -19.90 26.44 -18.21
CA PRO A 51 -19.73 26.01 -16.82
C PRO A 51 -21.03 25.74 -16.05
N ALA A 52 -22.15 26.32 -16.49
CA ALA A 52 -23.48 26.08 -15.93
C ALA A 52 -24.15 24.79 -16.44
N ASP A 53 -23.71 24.28 -17.60
CA ASP A 53 -24.26 23.08 -18.21
C ASP A 53 -23.62 21.84 -17.56
N ARG A 54 -24.47 21.01 -16.96
CA ARG A 54 -24.07 19.75 -16.33
C ARG A 54 -24.71 18.60 -17.10
N ILE A 55 -23.88 17.77 -17.74
CA ILE A 55 -24.35 16.69 -18.63
C ILE A 55 -24.09 15.34 -17.96
N SER A 56 -25.14 14.54 -17.77
CA SER A 56 -25.01 13.16 -17.28
C SER A 56 -24.56 12.25 -18.43
N VAL A 57 -23.37 11.67 -18.36
CA VAL A 57 -22.77 10.86 -19.45
C VAL A 57 -22.73 9.37 -19.18
N TYR A 58 -22.99 8.96 -17.93
CA TYR A 58 -23.08 7.56 -17.54
C TYR A 58 -24.02 7.40 -16.35
N GLY A 59 -24.71 6.25 -16.28
CA GLY A 59 -25.62 5.92 -15.19
C GLY A 59 -25.60 4.42 -14.87
N ALA A 60 -25.53 4.11 -13.58
CA ALA A 60 -25.51 2.76 -13.04
C ALA A 60 -26.53 2.64 -11.89
N GLU A 61 -27.16 1.47 -11.74
CA GLU A 61 -28.07 1.20 -10.62
C GLU A 61 -27.82 -0.20 -10.05
N SER A 62 -27.50 -0.28 -8.76
CA SER A 62 -27.21 -1.56 -8.09
C SER A 62 -27.40 -1.46 -6.58
N THR A 63 -27.08 -2.53 -5.86
CA THR A 63 -26.89 -2.46 -4.40
C THR A 63 -25.68 -1.57 -4.08
N PRO A 64 -25.52 -1.07 -2.84
CA PRO A 64 -24.36 -0.26 -2.47
C PRO A 64 -23.01 -0.88 -2.86
N TRP A 65 -22.84 -2.18 -2.60
CA TRP A 65 -21.64 -2.93 -2.98
C TRP A 65 -21.53 -3.21 -4.47
N GLY A 66 -22.66 -3.46 -5.14
CA GLY A 66 -22.69 -3.65 -6.58
C GLY A 66 -22.33 -2.37 -7.36
N ILE A 67 -22.61 -1.18 -6.81
CA ILE A 67 -22.14 0.08 -7.39
C ILE A 67 -20.62 0.20 -7.27
N GLU A 68 -20.01 -0.12 -6.11
CA GLU A 68 -18.55 -0.08 -5.95
C GLU A 68 -17.85 -0.97 -7.00
N THR A 69 -18.40 -2.16 -7.24
CA THR A 69 -17.92 -3.08 -8.30
C THR A 69 -18.03 -2.48 -9.70
N GLN A 70 -19.15 -1.83 -10.03
CA GLN A 70 -19.36 -1.26 -11.37
C GLN A 70 -18.49 -0.02 -11.63
N LEU A 71 -18.23 0.78 -10.60
CA LEU A 71 -17.43 1.99 -10.72
C LEU A 71 -15.94 1.73 -10.57
N GLY A 72 -15.55 0.65 -9.90
CA GLY A 72 -14.16 0.29 -9.65
C GLY A 72 -13.51 1.08 -8.51
N PHE A 73 -14.29 1.81 -7.69
CA PHE A 73 -13.80 2.53 -6.52
C PHE A 73 -14.76 2.39 -5.32
N PRO A 74 -14.25 2.51 -4.08
CA PRO A 74 -15.06 2.32 -2.89
C PRO A 74 -15.91 3.55 -2.60
N ILE A 75 -17.12 3.34 -2.11
CA ILE A 75 -17.93 4.41 -1.53
C ILE A 75 -17.55 4.50 -0.05
N PRO A 76 -17.19 5.69 0.49
CA PRO A 76 -16.87 5.82 1.91
C PRO A 76 -18.06 5.41 2.79
N ALA A 77 -17.80 4.82 3.95
CA ALA A 77 -18.86 4.35 4.84
C ALA A 77 -19.82 5.49 5.24
N THR A 78 -19.30 6.69 5.50
CA THR A 78 -20.11 7.89 5.77
C THR A 78 -21.04 8.25 4.61
N VAL A 79 -20.59 8.09 3.36
CA VAL A 79 -21.44 8.31 2.18
C VAL A 79 -22.54 7.24 2.10
N ARG A 80 -22.23 5.96 2.34
CA ARG A 80 -23.26 4.90 2.37
C ARG A 80 -24.32 5.15 3.44
N GLU A 81 -23.92 5.57 4.64
CA GLU A 81 -24.86 5.93 5.71
C GLU A 81 -25.71 7.15 5.35
N ALA A 82 -25.12 8.19 4.75
CA ALA A 82 -25.89 9.33 4.26
C ALA A 82 -26.92 8.91 3.19
N LEU A 83 -26.53 8.03 2.25
CA LEU A 83 -27.40 7.51 1.20
C LEU A 83 -28.56 6.65 1.75
N ARG A 84 -28.37 5.98 2.90
CA ARG A 84 -29.44 5.27 3.60
C ARG A 84 -30.51 6.21 4.17
N LEU A 85 -30.11 7.42 4.57
CA LEU A 85 -30.97 8.39 5.25
C LEU A 85 -31.72 9.33 4.29
N ILE A 86 -31.24 9.54 3.06
CA ILE A 86 -31.94 10.39 2.09
C ILE A 86 -33.20 9.74 1.51
N PRO A 87 -34.24 10.53 1.17
CA PRO A 87 -35.42 10.03 0.50
C PRO A 87 -35.07 9.53 -0.92
N PRO A 88 -35.74 8.47 -1.42
CA PRO A 88 -35.62 8.06 -2.81
C PRO A 88 -35.96 9.21 -3.76
N ALA A 89 -35.15 9.40 -4.81
CA ALA A 89 -35.34 10.47 -5.78
C ALA A 89 -35.34 9.90 -7.19
N ALA A 90 -36.26 10.37 -8.03
CA ALA A 90 -36.30 9.98 -9.44
C ALA A 90 -35.01 10.40 -10.16
N THR A 91 -34.50 9.49 -10.98
CA THR A 91 -33.47 9.76 -11.98
C THR A 91 -34.01 10.77 -12.98
N ASN A 92 -33.19 11.72 -13.45
CA ASN A 92 -33.64 12.62 -14.51
C ASN A 92 -33.88 11.79 -15.79
N PRO A 93 -35.09 11.80 -16.39
CA PRO A 93 -35.49 10.88 -17.46
C PRO A 93 -34.83 11.12 -18.83
N GLY A 94 -33.63 11.70 -18.88
CA GLY A 94 -33.01 12.11 -20.13
C GLY A 94 -31.49 12.02 -20.11
N LEU A 95 -30.94 10.81 -20.08
CA LEU A 95 -29.82 10.37 -20.92
C LEU A 95 -29.44 8.91 -20.56
N ARG A 96 -29.59 7.98 -21.52
CA ARG A 96 -28.84 6.72 -21.52
C ARG A 96 -27.72 6.88 -22.54
N ILE A 97 -26.56 7.32 -22.08
CA ILE A 97 -25.33 7.14 -22.84
C ILE A 97 -24.58 6.02 -22.13
N SER A 98 -24.47 4.88 -22.81
CA SER A 98 -23.48 3.87 -22.47
C SER A 98 -22.12 4.46 -22.84
N ALA A 99 -21.51 5.23 -21.92
CA ALA A 99 -20.11 5.55 -22.05
C ALA A 99 -19.34 4.22 -22.24
N PRO A 100 -18.35 4.14 -23.15
CA PRO A 100 -17.53 2.96 -23.26
C PRO A 100 -16.98 2.58 -21.88
N ALA A 101 -17.11 1.32 -21.49
CA ALA A 101 -16.55 0.77 -20.25
C ALA A 101 -15.11 1.24 -19.90
N PRO A 102 -14.18 1.49 -20.87
CA PRO A 102 -12.85 2.01 -20.53
C PRO A 102 -12.83 3.38 -19.86
N TRP A 103 -13.85 4.24 -20.05
CA TRP A 103 -13.83 5.60 -19.47
C TRP A 103 -13.99 5.57 -17.95
N ILE A 104 -14.84 4.69 -17.42
CA ILE A 104 -15.08 4.60 -15.98
C ILE A 104 -13.78 4.26 -15.24
N GLY A 105 -12.87 3.52 -15.88
CA GLY A 105 -11.58 3.16 -15.29
C GLY A 105 -10.47 4.18 -15.43
N ALA A 106 -10.63 5.22 -16.25
CA ALA A 106 -9.58 6.23 -16.42
C ALA A 106 -9.52 7.17 -15.21
N SER A 107 -8.31 7.59 -14.85
CA SER A 107 -8.01 8.40 -13.67
C SER A 107 -8.86 9.68 -13.56
N ASP A 108 -9.21 10.28 -14.70
CA ASP A 108 -9.99 11.53 -14.75
C ASP A 108 -11.43 11.36 -14.23
N TYR A 109 -11.95 10.13 -14.25
CA TYR A 109 -13.30 9.79 -13.80
C TYR A 109 -13.31 9.08 -12.45
N GLN A 110 -12.13 8.89 -11.84
CA GLN A 110 -11.96 8.27 -10.54
C GLN A 110 -11.80 9.35 -9.46
N PRO A 111 -12.32 9.14 -8.23
CA PRO A 111 -12.05 10.05 -7.13
C PRO A 111 -10.57 9.95 -6.72
N THR A 112 -9.95 11.09 -6.47
CA THR A 112 -8.63 11.18 -5.84
C THR A 112 -8.79 11.39 -4.33
N ARG A 113 -7.72 11.28 -3.53
CA ARG A 113 -7.81 11.57 -2.09
C ARG A 113 -8.28 13.01 -1.81
N ALA A 114 -7.91 13.96 -2.67
CA ALA A 114 -8.30 15.36 -2.59
C ALA A 114 -9.68 15.67 -3.18
N SER A 115 -10.37 14.69 -3.78
CA SER A 115 -11.73 14.86 -4.31
C SER A 115 -12.69 15.35 -3.24
N MET A 116 -13.40 16.44 -3.50
CA MET A 116 -14.38 16.98 -2.56
C MET A 116 -15.66 16.15 -2.55
N VAL A 117 -16.20 15.89 -1.36
CA VAL A 117 -17.42 15.15 -1.11
C VAL A 117 -18.46 16.07 -0.47
N HIS A 118 -19.59 16.20 -1.14
CA HIS A 118 -20.75 16.98 -0.70
C HIS A 118 -21.82 16.04 -0.16
N LEU A 119 -21.95 16.01 1.16
CA LEU A 119 -22.99 15.25 1.85
C LEU A 119 -24.28 16.09 2.00
N PRO A 120 -25.46 15.47 1.96
CA PRO A 120 -26.73 16.15 2.15
C PRO A 120 -26.83 16.74 3.57
N ASP A 121 -27.41 17.93 3.67
CA ASP A 121 -27.72 18.63 4.93
C ASP A 121 -26.52 18.91 5.87
N THR A 122 -25.29 18.77 5.38
CA THR A 122 -24.08 19.19 6.08
C THR A 122 -23.41 20.37 5.35
N PHE A 123 -23.09 21.42 6.10
CA PHE A 123 -22.27 22.54 5.57
C PHE A 123 -20.77 22.21 5.52
N ASN A 124 -20.37 21.06 6.08
CA ASN A 124 -18.99 20.61 6.07
C ASN A 124 -18.69 19.95 4.73
N VAL A 125 -17.65 20.44 4.05
CA VAL A 125 -17.09 19.75 2.88
C VAL A 125 -15.97 18.84 3.38
N PHE A 126 -16.06 17.56 3.04
CA PHE A 126 -15.03 16.58 3.36
C PHE A 126 -14.26 16.25 2.09
N THR A 127 -13.00 15.86 2.22
CA THR A 127 -12.28 15.20 1.13
C THR A 127 -12.56 13.70 1.15
N TYR A 128 -12.50 13.08 -0.02
CA TYR A 128 -12.73 11.64 -0.20
C TYR A 128 -11.72 10.82 0.60
N GLY A 129 -10.45 11.23 0.62
CA GLY A 129 -9.40 10.63 1.44
C GLY A 129 -9.71 10.68 2.93
N THR A 130 -10.15 11.83 3.44
CA THR A 130 -10.57 11.98 4.84
C THR A 130 -11.74 11.06 5.20
N LEU A 131 -12.74 10.93 4.33
CA LEU A 131 -13.87 10.02 4.58
C LEU A 131 -13.48 8.54 4.56
N LEU A 132 -12.50 8.15 3.74
CA LEU A 132 -11.95 6.79 3.76
C LEU A 132 -11.13 6.54 5.04
N HIS A 133 -10.44 7.56 5.55
CA HIS A 133 -9.63 7.45 6.77
C HIS A 133 -10.44 7.39 8.06
N ILE A 134 -11.55 8.13 8.17
CA ILE A 134 -12.39 8.16 9.40
C ILE A 134 -12.97 6.78 9.74
N LYS A 135 -13.27 5.95 8.72
CA LYS A 135 -13.79 4.59 8.88
C LYS A 135 -13.00 3.64 7.97
N PRO A 136 -11.76 3.28 8.35
CA PRO A 136 -10.94 2.40 7.53
C PRO A 136 -11.50 0.97 7.54
N PRO A 137 -11.09 0.11 6.60
CA PRO A 137 -11.39 -1.31 6.66
C PRO A 137 -10.98 -1.91 8.02
N ILE A 138 -11.74 -2.89 8.50
CA ILE A 138 -11.39 -3.70 9.68
C ILE A 138 -10.05 -4.38 9.45
N ARG A 139 -9.85 -4.95 8.26
CA ARG A 139 -8.62 -5.58 7.83
C ARG A 139 -8.33 -5.21 6.38
N THR A 140 -7.06 -4.99 6.08
CA THR A 140 -6.56 -4.88 4.71
C THR A 140 -5.45 -5.92 4.55
N TRP A 141 -5.48 -6.67 3.46
CA TRP A 141 -4.36 -7.49 2.98
C TRP A 141 -4.01 -7.04 1.58
N GLU A 142 -2.71 -6.91 1.29
CA GLU A 142 -2.20 -6.50 -0.01
C GLU A 142 -1.01 -7.40 -0.37
N GLU A 143 -0.98 -7.89 -1.60
CA GLU A 143 0.14 -8.64 -2.17
C GLU A 143 0.19 -8.39 -3.68
N GLY A 144 1.22 -7.65 -4.13
CA GLY A 144 1.34 -7.23 -5.53
C GLY A 144 0.13 -6.39 -5.98
N PRO A 145 -0.52 -6.72 -7.12
CA PRO A 145 -1.69 -5.98 -7.61
C PRO A 145 -2.96 -6.29 -6.81
N TYR A 146 -2.95 -7.35 -5.98
CA TYR A 146 -4.12 -7.81 -5.25
C TYR A 146 -4.24 -7.11 -3.92
N ARG A 147 -5.48 -6.72 -3.60
CA ARG A 147 -5.83 -6.27 -2.25
C ARG A 147 -7.20 -6.80 -1.86
N ILE A 148 -7.34 -7.21 -0.60
CA ILE A 148 -8.61 -7.61 0.00
C ILE A 148 -8.86 -6.74 1.22
N ASP A 149 -9.97 -6.00 1.21
CA ASP A 149 -10.47 -5.28 2.36
C ASP A 149 -11.61 -6.05 3.02
N VAL A 150 -11.55 -6.20 4.34
CA VAL A 150 -12.70 -6.54 5.18
C VAL A 150 -13.25 -5.23 5.73
N VAL A 151 -14.42 -4.80 5.24
CA VAL A 151 -14.90 -3.41 5.41
C VAL A 151 -15.89 -3.29 6.57
N GLY A 152 -16.60 -4.36 6.90
CA GLY A 152 -17.62 -4.31 7.93
C GLY A 152 -18.23 -5.67 8.21
N THR A 153 -19.02 -5.74 9.27
CA THR A 153 -19.82 -6.92 9.60
C THR A 153 -21.22 -6.53 10.02
N GLU A 154 -22.21 -7.31 9.61
CA GLU A 154 -23.61 -7.13 9.97
C GLU A 154 -24.16 -8.45 10.52
N LEU A 155 -24.79 -8.41 11.70
CA LEU A 155 -25.44 -9.60 12.26
C LEU A 155 -26.85 -9.69 11.66
N THR A 156 -27.12 -10.81 10.98
CA THR A 156 -28.42 -11.06 10.35
C THR A 156 -29.17 -12.17 11.08
N PHE A 157 -30.48 -11.99 11.20
CA PHE A 157 -31.39 -12.88 11.92
C PHE A 157 -32.38 -13.58 10.97
N GLU A 158 -31.97 -13.88 9.74
CA GLU A 158 -32.82 -14.59 8.78
C GLU A 158 -33.36 -15.91 9.36
N ASN A 159 -32.56 -16.59 10.18
CA ASN A 159 -32.99 -17.65 11.08
C ASN A 159 -32.77 -17.24 12.54
N ARG A 160 -33.84 -17.07 13.33
CA ARG A 160 -33.76 -16.66 14.74
C ARG A 160 -33.01 -17.67 15.62
N ASP A 161 -33.01 -18.94 15.23
CA ASP A 161 -32.35 -20.01 15.98
C ASP A 161 -30.87 -20.18 15.58
N SER A 162 -30.42 -19.48 14.54
CA SER A 162 -29.04 -19.53 14.04
C SER A 162 -28.69 -18.20 13.33
N PRO A 163 -28.43 -17.13 14.09
CA PRO A 163 -28.00 -15.87 13.50
C PRO A 163 -26.69 -16.07 12.72
N THR A 164 -26.54 -15.33 11.62
CA THR A 164 -25.35 -15.41 10.76
C THR A 164 -24.67 -14.06 10.73
N LEU A 165 -23.34 -14.05 10.87
CA LEU A 165 -22.55 -12.85 10.69
C LEU A 165 -22.27 -12.70 9.19
N GLN A 166 -22.69 -11.59 8.60
CA GLN A 166 -22.34 -11.25 7.23
C GLN A 166 -21.11 -10.36 7.23
N VAL A 167 -20.13 -10.71 6.40
CA VAL A 167 -18.90 -9.94 6.21
C VAL A 167 -19.01 -9.16 4.91
N ALA A 168 -18.81 -7.85 5.02
CA ALA A 168 -18.66 -6.98 3.87
C ALA A 168 -17.20 -6.90 3.46
N TYR A 169 -16.91 -7.08 2.18
CA TYR A 169 -15.54 -7.12 1.65
C TYR A 169 -15.41 -6.41 0.30
N ARG A 170 -14.16 -6.12 -0.06
CA ARG A 170 -13.73 -5.68 -1.40
C ARG A 170 -12.52 -6.50 -1.84
N ILE A 171 -12.49 -6.88 -3.11
CA ILE A 171 -11.30 -7.41 -3.78
C ILE A 171 -10.91 -6.41 -4.85
N TRP A 172 -9.64 -6.05 -4.83
CA TRP A 172 -9.02 -5.09 -5.71
C TRP A 172 -8.00 -5.76 -6.61
N HIS A 173 -7.86 -5.20 -7.81
CA HIS A 173 -6.79 -5.49 -8.76
C HIS A 173 -6.36 -4.17 -9.39
N ASP A 174 -5.06 -3.88 -9.43
CA ASP A 174 -4.50 -2.64 -9.99
C ASP A 174 -5.21 -1.37 -9.50
N GLN A 175 -5.37 -1.26 -8.18
CA GLN A 175 -6.04 -0.14 -7.50
C GLN A 175 -7.52 0.05 -7.87
N ARG A 176 -8.17 -0.95 -8.50
CA ARG A 176 -9.60 -0.93 -8.82
C ARG A 176 -10.36 -2.02 -8.09
N VAL A 177 -11.55 -1.68 -7.58
CA VAL A 177 -12.46 -2.65 -6.96
C VAL A 177 -13.07 -3.55 -8.05
N VAL A 178 -12.72 -4.84 -8.05
CA VAL A 178 -13.23 -5.84 -8.99
C VAL A 178 -14.43 -6.61 -8.42
N PHE A 179 -14.40 -6.88 -7.11
CA PHE A 179 -15.52 -7.47 -6.39
C PHE A 179 -15.81 -6.68 -5.13
N ALA A 180 -17.08 -6.43 -4.84
CA ALA A 180 -17.52 -5.96 -3.54
C ALA A 180 -18.85 -6.64 -3.19
N SER A 181 -18.96 -7.11 -1.95
CA SER A 181 -20.17 -7.76 -1.44
C SER A 181 -20.36 -7.45 0.03
N GLY A 182 -21.62 -7.42 0.47
CA GLY A 182 -22.01 -7.31 1.88
C GLY A 182 -22.42 -8.64 2.49
N ASP A 183 -22.49 -9.70 1.69
CA ASP A 183 -23.38 -10.83 1.97
C ASP A 183 -22.61 -12.14 2.19
N LEU A 184 -21.31 -12.09 2.52
CA LEU A 184 -20.53 -13.30 2.81
C LEU A 184 -20.93 -13.87 4.18
N PRO A 185 -21.59 -15.04 4.26
CA PRO A 185 -21.91 -15.64 5.54
C PRO A 185 -20.63 -16.20 6.19
N VAL A 186 -20.39 -15.83 7.45
CA VAL A 186 -19.36 -16.45 8.28
C VAL A 186 -19.97 -16.93 9.61
N PRO A 187 -19.49 -18.06 10.16
CA PRO A 187 -19.93 -18.52 11.47
C PRO A 187 -19.68 -17.47 12.56
N ILE A 188 -20.63 -17.31 13.48
CA ILE A 188 -20.46 -16.44 14.64
C ILE A 188 -19.27 -16.94 15.48
N GLY A 189 -18.42 -16.02 15.92
CA GLY A 189 -17.17 -16.33 16.63
C GLY A 189 -15.97 -16.55 15.71
N SER A 190 -16.15 -16.53 14.38
CA SER A 190 -15.03 -16.51 13.45
C SER A 190 -14.21 -15.23 13.64
N GLY A 191 -12.88 -15.38 13.67
CA GLY A 191 -11.98 -14.23 13.72
C GLY A 191 -12.03 -13.46 12.40
N ILE A 192 -12.66 -12.28 12.41
CA ILE A 192 -12.73 -11.39 11.21
C ILE A 192 -11.32 -11.02 10.73
N GLN A 193 -10.37 -10.93 11.67
CA GLN A 193 -8.95 -10.67 11.43
C GLN A 193 -8.13 -11.93 11.07
N ALA A 194 -8.72 -13.12 11.01
CA ALA A 194 -8.01 -14.36 10.75
C ALA A 194 -7.86 -14.65 9.25
N ASP A 195 -6.76 -15.26 8.83
CA ASP A 195 -6.45 -15.57 7.42
C ASP A 195 -7.53 -16.41 6.73
N ALA A 196 -8.20 -17.28 7.48
CA ALA A 196 -9.32 -18.06 6.98
C ALA A 196 -10.44 -17.15 6.42
N THR A 197 -10.63 -15.96 6.97
CA THR A 197 -11.62 -14.99 6.47
C THR A 197 -11.24 -14.46 5.08
N LEU A 198 -9.95 -14.18 4.83
CA LEU A 198 -9.49 -13.76 3.48
C LEU A 198 -9.67 -14.87 2.45
N ARG A 199 -9.35 -16.12 2.84
CA ARG A 199 -9.53 -17.30 1.98
C ARG A 199 -11.02 -17.51 1.66
N SER A 200 -11.90 -17.42 2.66
CA SER A 200 -13.35 -17.48 2.45
C SER A 200 -13.88 -16.36 1.54
N ILE A 201 -13.32 -15.15 1.64
CA ILE A 201 -13.66 -14.03 0.75
C ILE A 201 -13.28 -14.35 -0.70
N ALA A 202 -12.05 -14.81 -0.92
CA ALA A 202 -11.59 -15.17 -2.26
C ALA A 202 -12.37 -16.36 -2.83
N ASP A 203 -12.57 -17.41 -2.04
CA ASP A 203 -13.37 -18.56 -2.46
C ASP A 203 -14.80 -18.14 -2.82
N HIS A 204 -15.44 -17.31 -2.00
CA HIS A 204 -16.75 -16.77 -2.29
C HIS A 204 -16.78 -15.97 -3.60
N ALA A 205 -15.85 -15.04 -3.81
CA ALA A 205 -15.82 -14.23 -5.03
C ALA A 205 -15.48 -15.04 -6.30
N LEU A 206 -14.63 -16.06 -6.18
CA LEU A 206 -14.13 -16.85 -7.31
C LEU A 206 -15.00 -18.06 -7.66
N THR A 207 -15.81 -18.56 -6.72
CA THR A 207 -16.69 -19.73 -6.94
C THR A 207 -18.15 -19.37 -7.08
N ALA A 208 -18.61 -18.26 -6.47
CA ALA A 208 -19.96 -17.81 -6.65
C ALA A 208 -20.11 -17.26 -8.09
N GLY A 209 -20.78 -18.02 -8.95
CA GLY A 209 -21.65 -17.38 -9.93
C GLY A 209 -22.62 -16.54 -9.10
N THR A 210 -22.41 -15.22 -9.04
CA THR A 210 -22.95 -14.26 -8.05
C THR A 210 -24.47 -14.06 -8.13
N GLY A 211 -25.25 -15.10 -8.46
CA GLY A 211 -26.67 -15.03 -8.81
C GLY A 211 -26.98 -14.08 -9.98
N ARG A 212 -25.93 -13.48 -10.56
CA ARG A 212 -25.94 -12.41 -11.55
C ARG A 212 -24.85 -12.70 -12.56
N GLU A 213 -25.07 -12.25 -13.77
CA GLU A 213 -24.08 -12.35 -14.83
C GLU A 213 -22.87 -11.46 -14.47
N PRO A 214 -21.64 -12.00 -14.47
CA PRO A 214 -20.44 -11.23 -14.12
C PRO A 214 -20.21 -10.09 -15.13
N THR A 215 -19.77 -8.95 -14.62
CA THR A 215 -19.37 -7.80 -15.47
C THR A 215 -18.20 -8.16 -16.38
N ASP A 216 -17.95 -7.37 -17.44
CA ASP A 216 -16.77 -7.60 -18.31
C ASP A 216 -15.47 -7.63 -17.49
N LEU A 217 -15.31 -6.70 -16.55
CA LEU A 217 -14.17 -6.63 -15.63
C LEU A 217 -14.04 -7.90 -14.78
N GLN A 218 -15.14 -8.41 -14.23
CA GLN A 218 -15.13 -9.64 -13.44
C GLN A 218 -14.82 -10.86 -14.31
N ARG A 219 -15.36 -10.93 -15.53
CA ARG A 219 -15.05 -12.02 -16.47
C ARG A 219 -13.58 -12.04 -16.84
N GLU A 220 -13.01 -10.89 -17.14
CA GLU A 220 -11.58 -10.76 -17.40
C GLU A 220 -10.75 -11.20 -16.20
N PHE A 221 -11.08 -10.69 -15.01
CA PHE A 221 -10.39 -11.06 -13.78
C PHE A 221 -10.46 -12.57 -13.50
N LEU A 222 -11.66 -13.15 -13.61
CA LEU A 222 -11.84 -14.58 -13.40
C LEU A 222 -11.08 -15.42 -14.42
N ALA A 223 -10.98 -14.96 -15.67
CA ALA A 223 -10.27 -15.65 -16.74
C ALA A 223 -8.74 -15.57 -16.58
N LYS A 224 -8.19 -14.43 -16.14
CA LYS A 224 -6.74 -14.19 -16.11
C LYS A 224 -6.10 -14.36 -14.73
N HIS A 225 -6.78 -13.96 -13.66
CA HIS A 225 -6.16 -13.71 -12.35
C HIS A 225 -6.68 -14.63 -11.22
N SER A 226 -7.73 -15.42 -11.46
CA SER A 226 -8.34 -16.27 -10.42
C SER A 226 -7.38 -17.34 -9.87
N ALA A 227 -6.59 -17.97 -10.73
CA ALA A 227 -5.63 -19.00 -10.33
C ALA A 227 -4.49 -18.41 -9.50
N GLU A 228 -4.01 -17.23 -9.88
CA GLU A 228 -2.94 -16.53 -9.20
C GLU A 228 -3.39 -16.04 -7.81
N LEU A 229 -4.58 -15.39 -7.72
CA LEU A 229 -5.14 -14.98 -6.43
C LEU A 229 -5.33 -16.18 -5.47
N ARG A 230 -5.77 -17.34 -5.98
CA ARG A 230 -5.84 -18.56 -5.15
C ARG A 230 -4.47 -19.04 -4.71
N SER A 231 -3.48 -18.98 -5.60
CA SER A 231 -2.11 -19.40 -5.31
C SER A 231 -1.52 -18.57 -4.16
N VAL A 232 -1.62 -17.24 -4.20
CA VAL A 232 -1.06 -16.37 -3.16
C VAL A 232 -1.76 -16.51 -1.80
N LEU A 233 -3.06 -16.85 -1.79
CA LEU A 233 -3.81 -17.06 -0.55
C LEU A 233 -3.65 -18.48 0.03
N THR A 234 -3.12 -19.43 -0.75
CA THR A 234 -2.94 -20.81 -0.33
C THR A 234 -1.77 -20.91 0.66
N PRO A 235 -1.97 -21.47 1.87
CA PRO A 235 -0.88 -21.66 2.81
C PRO A 235 0.22 -22.55 2.20
N PRO A 236 1.50 -22.16 2.27
CA PRO A 236 2.58 -23.01 1.82
C PRO A 236 2.70 -24.25 2.71
N THR A 237 3.13 -25.36 2.10
CA THR A 237 3.41 -26.61 2.80
C THR A 237 4.81 -26.59 3.42
N ALA A 238 4.97 -27.23 4.60
CA ALA A 238 6.28 -27.38 5.22
C ALA A 238 7.19 -28.36 4.42
N PRO A 239 8.52 -28.14 4.34
CA PRO A 239 9.23 -26.96 4.84
C PRO A 239 8.84 -25.70 4.06
N TYR A 240 8.58 -24.60 4.79
CA TYR A 240 8.13 -23.36 4.17
C TYR A 240 9.22 -22.77 3.27
N PRO A 241 8.88 -22.32 2.04
CA PRO A 241 9.83 -21.64 1.16
C PRO A 241 10.39 -20.35 1.79
N ILE A 242 11.60 -19.96 1.38
CA ILE A 242 12.17 -18.64 1.68
C ILE A 242 11.24 -17.54 1.18
N GLY A 243 11.12 -16.47 1.97
CA GLY A 243 10.19 -15.37 1.76
C GLY A 243 8.76 -15.67 2.21
N THR A 244 8.47 -16.87 2.72
CA THR A 244 7.15 -17.17 3.30
C THR A 244 6.92 -16.25 4.49
N ARG A 245 5.79 -15.54 4.47
CA ARG A 245 5.35 -14.71 5.57
C ARG A 245 4.82 -15.57 6.71
N VAL A 246 5.33 -15.37 7.92
CA VAL A 246 5.03 -16.20 9.08
C VAL A 246 4.69 -15.37 10.31
N LYS A 247 3.85 -15.94 11.16
CA LYS A 247 3.67 -15.54 12.54
C LYS A 247 4.42 -16.53 13.42
N VAL A 248 5.33 -16.04 14.23
CA VAL A 248 6.08 -16.81 15.20
C VAL A 248 5.45 -16.61 16.57
N ARG A 249 5.01 -17.71 17.19
CA ARG A 249 4.50 -17.68 18.56
C ARG A 249 5.62 -17.22 19.48
N GLY A 250 5.27 -16.34 20.41
CA GLY A 250 6.16 -15.79 21.42
C GLY A 250 7.15 -16.81 21.97
N LEU A 251 8.41 -16.67 21.59
CA LEU A 251 9.48 -17.46 22.16
C LEU A 251 9.60 -17.06 23.64
N ALA A 252 9.60 -18.04 24.55
CA ALA A 252 9.79 -17.81 25.98
C ALA A 252 8.84 -16.77 26.65
N GLY A 253 7.60 -16.61 26.15
CA GLY A 253 6.62 -15.69 26.72
C GLY A 253 6.58 -14.29 26.09
N ALA A 254 7.38 -14.05 25.05
CA ALA A 254 7.33 -12.82 24.26
C ALA A 254 5.99 -12.65 23.52
N THR A 255 5.74 -11.45 23.01
CA THR A 255 4.61 -11.15 22.12
C THR A 255 4.75 -11.97 20.83
N PRO A 256 3.67 -12.54 20.26
CA PRO A 256 3.74 -13.11 18.92
C PRO A 256 4.17 -12.05 17.92
N ALA A 257 5.16 -12.36 17.09
CA ALA A 257 5.70 -11.46 16.09
C ALA A 257 5.48 -12.02 14.67
N SER A 258 5.47 -11.14 13.68
CA SER A 258 5.40 -11.52 12.27
C SER A 258 6.73 -11.21 11.58
N GLY A 259 6.99 -11.92 10.48
CA GLY A 259 8.22 -11.78 9.72
C GLY A 259 8.23 -12.68 8.49
N ILE A 260 9.40 -12.87 7.91
CA ILE A 260 9.60 -13.72 6.74
C ILE A 260 10.61 -14.84 7.02
N ILE A 261 10.40 -16.00 6.41
CA ILE A 261 11.36 -17.11 6.43
C ILE A 261 12.58 -16.74 5.59
N THR A 262 13.77 -16.88 6.17
CA THR A 262 15.05 -16.69 5.50
C THR A 262 15.75 -18.01 5.23
N ASP A 263 15.51 -19.04 6.05
CA ASP A 263 16.12 -20.36 5.90
C ASP A 263 15.28 -21.47 6.57
N ALA A 264 15.47 -22.72 6.13
CA ALA A 264 14.91 -23.92 6.76
C ALA A 264 16.06 -24.80 7.27
N ILE A 265 16.14 -24.96 8.58
CA ILE A 265 17.26 -25.60 9.28
C ILE A 265 16.78 -26.96 9.81
N VAL A 266 17.46 -28.04 9.43
CA VAL A 266 17.20 -29.38 9.96
C VAL A 266 18.36 -29.74 10.89
N ASP A 267 18.06 -29.90 12.17
CA ASP A 267 19.04 -30.30 13.18
C ASP A 267 19.44 -31.78 13.01
N ASP A 268 20.53 -32.20 13.66
CA ASP A 268 21.05 -33.57 13.63
C ASP A 268 20.03 -34.63 14.10
N ASP A 269 19.06 -34.23 14.92
CA ASP A 269 17.96 -35.09 15.41
C ASP A 269 16.77 -35.16 14.44
N GLY A 270 16.84 -34.47 13.30
CA GLY A 270 15.79 -34.37 12.29
C GLY A 270 14.70 -33.36 12.62
N SER A 271 14.83 -32.59 13.70
CA SER A 271 13.88 -31.52 14.02
C SER A 271 14.03 -30.35 13.07
N LEU A 272 12.88 -29.80 12.63
CA LEU A 272 12.83 -28.66 11.72
C LEU A 272 12.74 -27.36 12.52
N HIS A 273 13.62 -26.44 12.18
CA HIS A 273 13.61 -25.05 12.62
C HIS A 273 13.60 -24.14 11.41
N TYR A 274 13.24 -22.89 11.65
CA TYR A 274 13.25 -21.86 10.64
C TYR A 274 14.12 -20.70 11.08
N GLY A 275 15.04 -20.30 10.20
CA GLY A 275 15.60 -18.96 10.21
C GLY A 275 14.55 -17.99 9.70
N TRP A 276 14.34 -16.89 10.41
CA TRP A 276 13.37 -15.88 10.03
C TRP A 276 13.83 -14.48 10.44
N ARG A 277 13.35 -13.48 9.70
CA ARG A 277 13.61 -12.07 9.98
C ARG A 277 12.31 -11.39 10.41
N PRO A 278 12.25 -10.76 11.60
CA PRO A 278 11.03 -10.10 12.06
C PRO A 278 10.77 -8.81 11.27
N ASP A 279 9.50 -8.50 11.03
CA ASP A 279 9.12 -7.29 10.28
C ASP A 279 9.64 -6.02 10.95
N VAL A 280 9.67 -5.99 12.29
CA VAL A 280 10.17 -4.84 13.05
C VAL A 280 11.67 -4.58 12.84
N ALA A 281 12.41 -5.54 12.26
CA ALA A 281 13.82 -5.34 11.91
C ALA A 281 14.04 -4.27 10.85
N ARG A 282 13.01 -3.91 10.07
CA ARG A 282 13.07 -2.83 9.06
C ARG A 282 12.80 -1.45 9.64
N LEU A 283 12.37 -1.35 10.89
CA LEU A 283 12.04 -0.07 11.50
C LEU A 283 13.33 0.74 11.70
N PRO A 284 13.32 2.04 11.40
CA PRO A 284 14.46 2.90 11.69
C PRO A 284 14.88 2.83 13.15
N GLY A 285 16.17 2.66 13.39
CA GLY A 285 16.75 2.48 14.73
C GLY A 285 16.82 1.04 15.21
N HIS A 286 16.15 0.08 14.56
CA HIS A 286 16.24 -1.31 14.99
C HIS A 286 17.67 -1.87 14.79
N PRO A 287 18.27 -2.56 15.79
CA PRO A 287 19.65 -3.07 15.68
C PRO A 287 19.89 -4.00 14.48
N MET A 288 18.91 -4.84 14.14
CA MET A 288 19.00 -5.72 12.97
C MET A 288 18.83 -4.99 11.62
N GLY A 289 18.41 -3.71 11.59
CA GLY A 289 18.14 -2.98 10.35
C GLY A 289 19.37 -2.83 9.46
N GLN A 290 20.54 -2.59 10.04
CA GLN A 290 21.82 -2.48 9.33
C GLN A 290 22.53 -3.83 9.14
N HIS A 291 22.02 -4.90 9.75
CA HIS A 291 22.59 -6.24 9.69
C HIS A 291 21.62 -7.19 8.98
N LEU A 292 21.59 -7.08 7.65
CA LEU A 292 20.69 -7.83 6.77
C LEU A 292 20.94 -9.35 6.79
N ASP A 293 22.12 -9.78 7.22
CA ASP A 293 22.51 -11.18 7.39
C ASP A 293 22.02 -11.80 8.72
N GLN A 294 21.56 -10.97 9.67
CA GLN A 294 21.06 -11.47 10.95
C GLN A 294 19.64 -12.02 10.83
N GLN A 295 19.44 -13.20 11.43
CA GLN A 295 18.16 -13.89 11.53
C GLN A 295 17.93 -14.43 12.94
N LEU A 296 16.66 -14.60 13.29
CA LEU A 296 16.22 -15.31 14.48
C LEU A 296 15.89 -16.76 14.12
N VAL A 297 16.03 -17.68 15.06
CA VAL A 297 15.70 -19.10 14.86
C VAL A 297 14.50 -19.47 15.73
N ALA A 298 13.52 -20.15 15.14
CA ALA A 298 12.35 -20.67 15.83
C ALA A 298 12.04 -22.11 15.42
N PRO A 299 11.62 -22.98 16.37
CA PRO A 299 11.25 -24.36 16.04
C PRO A 299 9.95 -24.39 15.22
N ALA A 300 9.82 -25.35 14.31
CA ALA A 300 8.71 -25.41 13.36
C ALA A 300 7.32 -25.39 14.01
N GLN A 301 7.14 -25.98 15.20
CA GLN A 301 5.85 -25.94 15.90
C GLN A 301 5.40 -24.52 16.32
N ASN A 302 6.32 -23.56 16.39
CA ASN A 302 6.03 -22.18 16.75
C ASN A 302 5.83 -21.27 15.54
N VAL A 303 6.03 -21.77 14.32
CA VAL A 303 6.02 -20.98 13.08
C VAL A 303 4.82 -21.36 12.24
N GLN A 304 3.98 -20.38 11.91
CA GLN A 304 2.77 -20.58 11.11
C GLN A 304 2.71 -19.57 9.96
N PRO A 305 2.42 -19.97 8.71
CA PRO A 305 2.22 -19.04 7.62
C PRO A 305 1.09 -18.08 7.92
N THR A 306 1.25 -16.82 7.53
CA THR A 306 0.30 -15.76 7.85
C THR A 306 0.04 -14.83 6.67
N LEU A 307 -1.20 -14.38 6.53
CA LEU A 307 -1.62 -13.30 5.62
C LEU A 307 -1.81 -11.97 6.37
N HIS A 308 -1.29 -11.84 7.60
CA HIS A 308 -1.25 -10.55 8.28
C HIS A 308 -0.26 -9.61 7.57
N SER A 309 -0.59 -8.33 7.48
CA SER A 309 0.34 -7.32 6.96
C SER A 309 1.65 -7.30 7.76
N PRO A 310 2.75 -6.83 7.15
CA PRO A 310 4.00 -6.52 7.85
C PRO A 310 3.78 -5.73 9.14
N ASP A 311 4.32 -6.21 10.25
CA ASP A 311 4.30 -5.45 11.51
C ASP A 311 4.99 -4.10 11.27
N ALA A 312 4.21 -3.05 11.46
CA ALA A 312 4.61 -1.68 11.22
C ALA A 312 5.27 -1.05 12.45
N GLY A 313 5.35 -1.75 13.59
CA GLY A 313 5.84 -1.17 14.83
C GLY A 313 4.96 -0.03 15.32
N LEU A 314 3.65 -0.14 15.08
CA LEU A 314 2.64 0.81 15.51
C LEU A 314 1.79 0.15 16.59
N SER A 315 1.56 0.84 17.71
CA SER A 315 0.72 0.32 18.78
C SER A 315 -0.73 0.21 18.33
N SER A 316 -1.39 -0.91 18.67
CA SER A 316 -2.82 -1.10 18.45
C SER A 316 -3.71 -0.40 19.50
N THR A 317 -3.10 0.29 20.46
CA THR A 317 -3.86 1.04 21.49
C THR A 317 -4.52 2.25 20.85
N GLN A 318 -5.80 2.48 21.14
CA GLN A 318 -6.64 3.54 20.54
C GLN A 318 -6.17 5.00 20.81
N GLU A 319 -5.02 5.19 21.44
CA GLU A 319 -4.39 6.51 21.62
C GLU A 319 -3.47 6.81 20.42
N ALA A 320 -3.51 8.05 19.93
CA ALA A 320 -2.66 8.48 18.82
C ALA A 320 -1.19 8.39 19.25
N GLU A 321 -0.46 7.42 18.72
CA GLU A 321 0.97 7.26 18.94
C GLU A 321 1.73 8.46 18.36
N VAL A 322 2.67 9.01 19.14
CA VAL A 322 3.51 10.11 18.67
C VAL A 322 4.61 9.55 17.79
N LEU A 323 4.49 9.76 16.48
CA LEU A 323 5.50 9.38 15.50
C LEU A 323 6.74 10.27 15.63
N VAL A 324 7.93 9.66 15.73
CA VAL A 324 9.22 10.37 15.90
C VAL A 324 10.11 10.25 14.66
N TYR A 325 11.32 10.79 14.74
CA TYR A 325 12.30 10.79 13.65
C TYR A 325 12.47 9.41 13.01
N GLY A 326 12.28 9.33 11.69
CA GLY A 326 12.35 8.09 10.91
C GLY A 326 11.00 7.41 10.69
N ALA A 327 9.96 7.75 11.45
CA ALA A 327 8.64 7.16 11.26
C ALA A 327 8.09 7.49 9.86
N ARG A 328 7.34 6.57 9.28
CA ARG A 328 6.77 6.67 7.94
C ARG A 328 5.31 7.09 8.01
N VAL A 329 4.91 8.04 7.18
CA VAL A 329 3.54 8.54 7.11
C VAL A 329 3.03 8.66 5.69
N ARG A 330 1.71 8.63 5.55
CA ARG A 330 0.96 8.94 4.34
C ARG A 330 0.12 10.19 4.57
N ALA A 331 0.07 11.09 3.60
CA ALA A 331 -0.88 12.21 3.68
C ALA A 331 -2.33 11.71 3.58
N ILE A 332 -3.23 12.24 4.40
CA ILE A 332 -4.65 11.90 4.31
C ILE A 332 -5.27 12.54 3.08
N ASP A 333 -5.10 13.86 2.93
CA ASP A 333 -5.62 14.65 1.81
C ASP A 333 -4.70 15.81 1.38
N ASP A 334 -3.48 15.87 1.92
CA ASP A 334 -2.49 16.88 1.53
C ASP A 334 -1.86 16.53 0.17
N PRO A 335 -2.00 17.38 -0.86
CA PRO A 335 -1.48 17.08 -2.19
C PRO A 335 0.04 17.28 -2.31
N ARG A 336 0.70 17.83 -1.30
CA ARG A 336 2.13 18.16 -1.36
C ARG A 336 3.02 16.92 -1.22
N PHE A 337 2.51 15.82 -0.67
CA PHE A 337 3.21 14.55 -0.60
C PHE A 337 2.23 13.38 -0.51
N ALA A 338 2.57 12.24 -1.10
CA ALA A 338 1.81 11.01 -0.88
C ALA A 338 2.31 10.28 0.37
N THR A 339 3.62 10.10 0.47
CA THR A 339 4.32 9.45 1.57
C THR A 339 5.57 10.24 1.95
N GLY A 340 6.00 10.10 3.19
CA GLY A 340 7.19 10.79 3.68
C GLY A 340 7.67 10.26 5.01
N THR A 341 8.84 10.74 5.41
CA THR A 341 9.52 10.39 6.66
C THR A 341 9.39 11.54 7.66
N VAL A 342 8.98 11.24 8.88
CA VAL A 342 8.89 12.21 9.98
C VAL A 342 10.31 12.61 10.38
N LEU A 343 10.59 13.90 10.37
CA LEU A 343 11.84 14.49 10.83
C LEU A 343 11.75 14.92 12.30
N ARG A 344 10.61 15.49 12.69
CA ARG A 344 10.36 16.03 14.04
C ARG A 344 8.90 15.86 14.44
N ALA A 345 8.67 15.66 15.73
CA ALA A 345 7.34 15.71 16.35
C ALA A 345 7.30 16.87 17.33
N ILE A 346 6.46 17.88 17.09
CA ILE A 346 6.42 19.09 17.91
C ILE A 346 5.08 19.14 18.65
N LEU A 347 5.13 19.21 19.98
CA LEU A 347 3.95 19.32 20.82
C LEU A 347 3.90 20.72 21.44
N LYS A 348 2.96 21.53 20.98
CA LYS A 348 2.68 22.84 21.59
C LYS A 348 1.80 22.68 22.83
N PRO A 349 2.00 23.48 23.89
CA PRO A 349 1.14 23.44 25.07
C PRO A 349 -0.36 23.57 24.70
N GLY A 350 -1.17 22.58 25.08
CA GLY A 350 -2.62 22.57 24.83
C GLY A 350 -3.04 22.31 23.38
N GLY A 351 -2.12 21.97 22.48
CA GLY A 351 -2.39 21.67 21.07
C GLY A 351 -2.20 20.19 20.72
N GLN A 352 -2.65 19.81 19.52
CA GLN A 352 -2.29 18.53 18.91
C GLN A 352 -0.85 18.57 18.36
N PRO A 353 -0.16 17.41 18.28
CA PRO A 353 1.17 17.37 17.70
C PRO A 353 1.16 17.77 16.22
N THR A 354 2.24 18.41 15.79
CA THR A 354 2.54 18.67 14.38
C THR A 354 3.84 17.97 14.02
N TYR A 355 3.93 17.46 12.79
CA TYR A 355 5.12 16.81 12.27
C TYR A 355 5.81 17.70 11.25
N ASP A 356 7.14 17.73 11.29
CA ASP A 356 7.95 18.05 10.11
C ASP A 356 8.16 16.75 9.35
N ILE A 357 7.80 16.71 8.07
CA ILE A 357 7.92 15.53 7.21
C ILE A 357 8.78 15.88 6.01
N GLN A 358 9.73 15.01 5.70
CA GLN A 358 10.45 14.98 4.43
C GLN A 358 9.65 14.11 3.44
N PRO A 359 9.07 14.68 2.37
CA PRO A 359 8.43 13.88 1.32
C PRO A 359 9.45 12.98 0.62
N ASP A 360 9.01 11.77 0.21
CA ASP A 360 9.87 10.79 -0.50
C ASP A 360 10.28 11.28 -1.89
N GLN A 361 9.42 12.07 -2.52
CA GLN A 361 9.72 12.71 -3.78
C GLN A 361 10.78 13.79 -3.53
N SER A 362 12.04 13.44 -3.84
CA SER A 362 13.29 14.03 -3.35
C SER A 362 13.53 15.51 -3.67
N SER A 363 12.62 16.17 -4.40
CA SER A 363 12.71 17.60 -4.74
C SER A 363 11.99 18.54 -3.76
N TYR A 364 11.21 18.02 -2.81
CA TYR A 364 10.43 18.87 -1.91
C TYR A 364 11.15 19.16 -0.59
N ALA A 365 11.12 20.43 -0.17
CA ALA A 365 11.55 20.85 1.15
C ALA A 365 10.67 20.21 2.24
N PRO A 366 11.18 20.05 3.48
CA PRO A 366 10.38 19.56 4.59
C PRO A 366 9.10 20.37 4.80
N ILE A 367 8.02 19.66 5.14
CA ILE A 367 6.67 20.21 5.29
C ILE A 367 6.22 20.04 6.73
N ARG A 368 5.72 21.13 7.34
CA ARG A 368 5.02 21.07 8.62
C ARG A 368 3.53 20.81 8.42
N ILE A 369 2.98 19.80 9.10
CA ILE A 369 1.58 19.37 8.99
C ILE A 369 1.05 18.88 10.35
N HIS A 370 -0.28 18.93 10.56
CA HIS A 370 -0.89 18.40 11.77
C HIS A 370 -0.89 16.86 11.77
N ALA A 371 -0.72 16.27 12.95
CA ALA A 371 -0.76 14.82 13.11
C ALA A 371 -2.11 14.20 12.67
N ALA A 372 -3.20 14.96 12.78
CA ALA A 372 -4.52 14.54 12.34
C ALA A 372 -4.70 14.48 10.81
N ASP A 373 -3.78 15.06 10.04
CA ASP A 373 -3.83 15.10 8.58
C ASP A 373 -2.89 14.05 7.94
N VAL A 374 -2.29 13.18 8.75
CA VAL A 374 -1.42 12.10 8.31
C VAL A 374 -1.83 10.75 8.91
N GLU A 375 -1.58 9.69 8.16
CA GLU A 375 -1.80 8.31 8.56
C GLU A 375 -0.44 7.64 8.80
N PRO A 376 -0.19 7.02 9.96
CA PRO A 376 1.04 6.27 10.20
C PRO A 376 1.11 5.03 9.30
N ILE A 377 2.25 4.85 8.63
CA ILE A 377 2.57 3.67 7.81
C ILE A 377 3.49 2.73 8.58
N ALA A 378 4.51 3.28 9.26
CA ALA A 378 5.45 2.54 10.09
C ALA A 378 6.02 3.43 11.19
N GLY A 379 6.26 2.85 12.37
CA GLY A 379 6.90 3.48 13.50
C GLY A 379 8.43 3.45 13.41
N THR A 380 9.07 3.45 14.57
CA THR A 380 10.53 3.42 14.72
C THR A 380 10.91 2.54 15.90
N ALA A 381 12.14 2.06 15.94
CA ALA A 381 12.66 1.19 16.98
C ALA A 381 13.99 1.71 17.56
N TRP A 382 14.13 3.03 17.73
CA TRP A 382 15.31 3.63 18.36
C TRP A 382 15.47 3.12 19.80
N PRO A 383 16.57 2.46 20.19
CA PRO A 383 16.68 1.86 21.52
C PRO A 383 16.81 2.91 22.63
N THR A 384 17.59 3.96 22.39
CA THR A 384 17.91 5.01 23.37
C THR A 384 17.89 6.39 22.75
N LEU A 385 17.73 7.42 23.58
CA LEU A 385 17.78 8.82 23.19
C LEU A 385 19.12 9.17 22.54
N GLN A 386 20.22 8.59 23.01
CA GLN A 386 21.54 8.82 22.42
C GLN A 386 21.61 8.30 20.98
N ALA A 387 21.16 7.06 20.72
CA ALA A 387 21.14 6.50 19.37
C ALA A 387 20.28 7.33 18.40
N LEU A 388 19.13 7.81 18.89
CA LEU A 388 18.25 8.73 18.15
C LEU A 388 18.97 10.06 17.81
N LEU A 389 19.67 10.65 18.79
CA LEU A 389 20.38 11.93 18.60
C LEU A 389 21.58 11.78 17.65
N ASP A 390 22.31 10.68 17.73
CA ASP A 390 23.45 10.39 16.84
C ASP A 390 22.97 10.24 15.39
N ALA A 391 21.92 9.44 15.16
CA ALA A 391 21.34 9.26 13.82
C ALA A 391 20.85 10.58 13.21
N ARG A 392 20.27 11.47 14.03
CA ARG A 392 19.85 12.80 13.57
C ARG A 392 21.02 13.71 13.26
N ALA A 393 22.09 13.65 14.05
CA ALA A 393 23.30 14.41 13.81
C ALA A 393 23.93 14.00 12.47
N ASP A 394 23.99 12.70 12.18
CA ASP A 394 24.47 12.15 10.92
C ASP A 394 23.61 12.60 9.72
N ALA A 395 22.29 12.69 9.91
CA ALA A 395 21.36 13.21 8.90
C ALA A 395 21.32 14.76 8.80
N GLY A 396 22.08 15.48 9.64
CA GLY A 396 22.09 16.94 9.66
C GLY A 396 20.81 17.59 10.19
N ILE A 397 20.00 16.87 10.98
CA ILE A 397 18.70 17.33 11.47
C ILE A 397 18.85 17.90 12.88
N SER A 398 18.88 19.23 12.98
CA SER A 398 18.94 19.94 14.26
C SER A 398 17.67 19.76 15.11
N LEU A 399 17.84 19.87 16.44
CA LEU A 399 16.75 19.91 17.41
C LEU A 399 15.94 21.22 17.31
N GLU A 400 14.64 21.16 17.64
CA GLU A 400 13.76 22.33 17.74
C GLU A 400 13.07 22.41 19.11
N SER A 401 12.92 23.60 19.68
CA SER A 401 12.22 23.80 20.96
C SER A 401 10.76 23.33 20.89
N GLY A 402 10.32 22.55 21.88
CA GLY A 402 8.98 21.93 21.91
C GLY A 402 8.88 20.60 21.16
N GLU A 403 9.99 20.10 20.61
CA GLU A 403 10.06 18.78 19.99
C GLU A 403 9.99 17.65 21.05
N LEU A 404 9.30 16.56 20.73
CA LEU A 404 9.26 15.32 21.50
C LEU A 404 10.31 14.34 20.97
N LEU A 405 11.10 13.77 21.88
CA LEU A 405 12.06 12.72 21.60
C LEU A 405 11.60 11.48 22.35
N ILE A 406 11.16 10.46 21.63
CA ILE A 406 10.62 9.21 22.18
C ILE A 406 11.38 8.06 21.53
N THR A 407 11.74 7.08 22.35
CA THR A 407 12.50 5.88 21.98
C THR A 407 11.89 4.67 22.66
N LEU A 408 12.43 3.47 22.44
CA LEU A 408 11.90 2.24 23.04
C LEU A 408 12.05 2.20 24.57
N ARG A 409 12.96 2.99 25.15
CA ARG A 409 13.28 2.97 26.59
C ARG A 409 13.14 4.33 27.28
N GLU A 410 13.19 5.42 26.51
CA GLU A 410 13.31 6.77 27.04
C GLU A 410 12.40 7.75 26.30
N ALA A 411 11.88 8.75 27.01
CA ALA A 411 11.28 9.93 26.40
C ALA A 411 11.66 11.23 27.10
N THR A 412 11.76 12.29 26.31
CA THR A 412 11.95 13.65 26.78
C THR A 412 11.39 14.65 25.77
N PHE A 413 11.46 15.94 26.10
CA PHE A 413 11.16 17.05 25.20
C PHE A 413 12.37 17.95 25.05
N VAL A 414 12.45 18.66 23.93
CA VAL A 414 13.48 19.66 23.67
C VAL A 414 13.02 21.00 24.23
N ARG A 415 13.94 21.69 24.91
CA ARG A 415 13.73 23.03 25.44
C ARG A 415 14.83 23.98 24.98
N ASP A 416 14.55 25.27 25.06
CA ASP A 416 15.58 26.28 24.86
C ASP A 416 16.64 26.22 25.97
N GLY A 417 17.90 26.34 25.58
CA GLY A 417 19.01 26.50 26.50
C GLY A 417 20.04 27.52 26.02
N PRO A 418 21.15 27.66 26.77
CA PRO A 418 22.07 28.79 26.61
C PRO A 418 22.80 28.80 25.25
N THR A 419 22.95 27.64 24.61
CA THR A 419 23.65 27.47 23.32
C THR A 419 22.71 27.03 22.19
N GLY A 420 21.40 27.05 22.42
CA GLY A 420 20.39 26.56 21.49
C GLY A 420 19.49 25.48 22.10
N PRO A 421 18.60 24.87 21.29
CA PRO A 421 17.71 23.81 21.74
C PRO A 421 18.50 22.58 22.23
N LEU A 422 18.11 22.02 23.38
CA LEU A 422 18.68 20.78 23.90
C LEU A 422 17.61 19.89 24.57
N PRO A 423 17.84 18.57 24.69
CA PRO A 423 16.92 17.69 25.40
C PRO A 423 16.79 18.09 26.88
N ALA A 424 15.59 17.99 27.43
CA ALA A 424 15.38 18.15 28.86
C ALA A 424 15.90 16.90 29.59
N PHE A 425 16.72 17.11 30.62
CA PHE A 425 17.26 16.03 31.44
C PHE A 425 16.77 16.15 32.90
N PRO A 426 16.57 15.02 33.59
CA PRO A 426 16.68 13.63 33.09
C PRO A 426 15.48 13.24 32.19
N PRO A 427 15.65 12.28 31.25
CA PRO A 427 14.52 11.71 30.51
C PRO A 427 13.63 10.88 31.44
N GLN A 428 12.40 10.62 30.99
CA GLN A 428 11.54 9.59 31.56
C GLN A 428 11.94 8.24 30.97
N GLU A 429 12.14 7.24 31.83
CA GLU A 429 12.59 5.90 31.45
C GLU A 429 11.46 4.87 31.65
N TRP A 430 11.46 3.81 30.84
CA TRP A 430 10.60 2.65 31.00
C TRP A 430 11.29 1.37 30.51
N PRO A 431 10.94 0.20 31.09
CA PRO A 431 11.56 -1.06 30.69
C PRO A 431 11.07 -1.49 29.31
N SER A 432 12.00 -2.00 28.50
CA SER A 432 11.68 -2.65 27.23
C SER A 432 11.74 -4.17 27.41
N GLN A 433 10.59 -4.83 27.28
CA GLN A 433 10.44 -6.28 27.54
C GLN A 433 10.24 -7.11 26.26
N ASP A 434 10.24 -6.49 25.09
CA ASP A 434 10.06 -7.19 23.82
C ASP A 434 11.43 -7.54 23.22
N PRO A 435 11.89 -8.80 23.28
CA PRO A 435 13.21 -9.19 22.79
C PRO A 435 13.30 -9.22 21.25
N ILE A 436 12.18 -9.07 20.55
CA ILE A 436 12.15 -9.01 19.08
C ILE A 436 12.26 -7.56 18.62
N LEU A 437 11.56 -6.63 19.29
CA LEU A 437 11.64 -5.20 18.99
C LEU A 437 12.90 -4.53 19.55
N ASP A 438 13.38 -4.97 20.71
CA ASP A 438 14.54 -4.41 21.39
C ASP A 438 15.49 -5.50 21.91
N PRO A 439 16.17 -6.24 21.02
CA PRO A 439 16.98 -7.41 21.39
C PRO A 439 18.17 -7.09 22.30
N GLU A 440 18.54 -5.82 22.46
CA GLU A 440 19.66 -5.35 23.27
C GLU A 440 19.22 -4.74 24.60
N SER A 441 17.95 -4.91 24.99
CA SER A 441 17.44 -4.38 26.26
C SER A 441 18.09 -5.08 27.46
N PRO A 442 18.61 -4.31 28.44
CA PRO A 442 19.14 -4.89 29.68
C PRO A 442 18.06 -5.53 30.56
N ASP A 443 16.78 -5.22 30.31
CA ASP A 443 15.64 -5.73 31.09
C ASP A 443 15.17 -7.11 30.61
N ILE A 444 15.72 -7.62 29.50
CA ILE A 444 15.37 -8.95 28.98
C ILE A 444 16.01 -10.02 29.86
N PRO A 445 15.23 -11.00 30.36
CA PRO A 445 15.78 -12.12 31.13
C PRO A 445 16.82 -12.91 30.29
N ILE A 446 18.00 -13.13 30.88
CA ILE A 446 19.17 -13.77 30.24
C ILE A 446 18.87 -15.19 29.69
N SER A 447 17.76 -15.82 30.08
CA SER A 447 17.47 -17.23 29.78
C SER A 447 16.82 -17.54 28.43
N ALA A 448 16.69 -16.58 27.49
CA ALA A 448 16.86 -16.80 26.04
C ALA A 448 16.37 -15.58 25.24
N PRO A 449 17.24 -14.62 24.87
CA PRO A 449 17.00 -13.89 23.62
C PRO A 449 16.80 -14.92 22.49
N PRO A 450 15.96 -14.62 21.47
CA PRO A 450 15.77 -15.53 20.34
C PRO A 450 17.14 -15.92 19.78
N HIS A 451 17.37 -17.22 19.57
CA HIS A 451 18.65 -17.72 19.11
C HIS A 451 18.99 -17.05 17.78
N ARG A 452 20.06 -16.24 17.76
CA ARG A 452 20.61 -15.72 16.51
C ARG A 452 21.29 -16.88 15.79
N GLY A 453 20.84 -17.17 14.58
CA GLY A 453 21.48 -18.16 13.73
C GLY A 453 22.85 -17.67 13.27
N HIS A 454 23.78 -18.60 12.99
CA HIS A 454 24.97 -18.26 12.23
C HIS A 454 24.58 -17.85 10.80
N PRO A 455 25.29 -16.92 10.16
CA PRO A 455 25.05 -16.58 8.77
C PRO A 455 25.34 -17.81 7.90
N THR A 456 24.28 -18.48 7.44
CA THR A 456 24.38 -19.43 6.34
C THR A 456 24.68 -18.66 5.04
N PRO A 457 25.39 -19.25 4.06
CA PRO A 457 25.60 -18.60 2.78
C PRO A 457 24.23 -18.21 2.21
N THR A 458 24.04 -16.90 1.98
CA THR A 458 22.76 -16.35 1.54
C THR A 458 22.32 -17.09 0.28
N PRO A 459 21.21 -17.84 0.30
CA PRO A 459 20.76 -18.55 -0.88
C PRO A 459 20.45 -17.56 -2.00
N ALA A 460 20.72 -17.96 -3.24
CA ALA A 460 20.46 -17.12 -4.40
C ALA A 460 18.98 -16.72 -4.45
N PRO A 461 18.65 -15.47 -4.84
CA PRO A 461 17.28 -15.03 -4.90
C PRO A 461 16.48 -15.87 -5.91
N ARG A 462 15.26 -16.24 -5.53
CA ARG A 462 14.37 -17.01 -6.40
C ARG A 462 13.50 -16.04 -7.21
N ILE A 463 13.41 -16.26 -8.52
CA ILE A 463 12.61 -15.45 -9.43
C ILE A 463 11.37 -16.23 -9.86
N VAL A 464 10.21 -15.57 -9.83
CA VAL A 464 8.98 -16.03 -10.47
C VAL A 464 8.52 -14.91 -11.40
N ILE A 465 8.49 -15.20 -12.71
CA ILE A 465 8.05 -14.25 -13.74
C ILE A 465 6.59 -14.57 -14.08
N GLU A 466 5.73 -13.58 -14.00
CA GLU A 466 4.32 -13.65 -14.36
C GLU A 466 4.05 -12.75 -15.57
N ASP A 467 2.77 -12.59 -15.94
CA ASP A 467 2.40 -11.84 -17.14
C ASP A 467 2.76 -10.35 -17.00
N ASP A 468 2.41 -9.74 -15.86
CA ASP A 468 2.56 -8.29 -15.63
C ASP A 468 3.62 -7.93 -14.57
N TYR A 469 4.06 -8.91 -13.77
CA TYR A 469 4.96 -8.69 -12.63
C TYR A 469 6.08 -9.73 -12.56
N THR A 470 7.18 -9.33 -11.90
CA THR A 470 8.25 -10.23 -11.48
C THR A 470 8.33 -10.23 -9.96
N ARG A 471 8.29 -11.42 -9.37
CA ARG A 471 8.54 -11.65 -7.94
C ARG A 471 9.96 -12.15 -7.73
N VAL A 472 10.72 -11.44 -6.92
CA VAL A 472 12.07 -11.85 -6.51
C VAL A 472 12.05 -12.08 -5.00
N TYR A 473 12.25 -13.32 -4.58
CA TYR A 473 12.39 -13.71 -3.18
C TYR A 473 13.86 -13.63 -2.81
N ASP A 474 14.25 -12.51 -2.21
CA ASP A 474 15.59 -12.28 -1.69
C ASP A 474 15.62 -12.50 -0.17
N PRO A 475 16.56 -13.28 0.38
CA PRO A 475 16.61 -13.51 1.84
C PRO A 475 16.89 -12.26 2.67
N ARG A 476 17.50 -11.22 2.09
CA ARG A 476 17.90 -9.97 2.77
C ARG A 476 16.93 -8.83 2.50
N HIS A 477 16.41 -8.76 1.28
CA HIS A 477 15.47 -7.73 0.83
C HIS A 477 14.02 -8.23 0.73
N GLU A 478 13.77 -9.45 1.19
CA GLU A 478 12.45 -10.06 1.27
C GLU A 478 11.82 -10.30 -0.12
N LEU A 479 10.48 -10.31 -0.19
CA LEU A 479 9.76 -10.38 -1.45
C LEU A 479 9.74 -9.01 -2.13
N LEU A 480 10.45 -8.91 -3.24
CA LEU A 480 10.42 -7.78 -4.14
C LEU A 480 9.41 -8.06 -5.25
N ILE A 481 8.44 -7.15 -5.42
CA ILE A 481 7.44 -7.23 -6.50
C ILE A 481 7.63 -6.02 -7.39
N ALA A 482 8.07 -6.27 -8.63
CA ALA A 482 8.31 -5.23 -9.62
C ALA A 482 7.41 -5.45 -10.83
N HIS A 483 6.96 -4.36 -11.47
CA HIS A 483 6.36 -4.46 -12.79
C HIS A 483 7.36 -5.08 -13.77
N LYS A 484 6.88 -6.01 -14.60
CA LYS A 484 7.74 -6.83 -15.47
C LYS A 484 8.59 -5.99 -16.42
N GLN A 485 7.99 -5.00 -17.09
CA GLN A 485 8.70 -4.17 -18.06
C GLN A 485 9.87 -3.37 -17.41
N PRO A 486 9.65 -2.60 -16.32
CA PRO A 486 10.76 -1.98 -15.59
C PRO A 486 11.83 -2.98 -15.14
N PHE A 487 11.43 -4.16 -14.66
CA PHE A 487 12.39 -5.19 -14.24
C PHE A 487 13.25 -5.71 -15.39
N GLU A 488 12.66 -6.01 -16.55
CA GLU A 488 13.36 -6.47 -17.75
C GLU A 488 14.33 -5.40 -18.28
N ILE A 489 13.97 -4.11 -18.16
CA ILE A 489 14.87 -3.00 -18.49
C ILE A 489 16.02 -2.95 -17.47
N ALA A 490 15.72 -2.99 -16.18
CA ALA A 490 16.71 -2.87 -15.11
C ALA A 490 17.73 -4.01 -15.12
N ILE A 491 17.31 -5.26 -15.35
CA ILE A 491 18.21 -6.43 -15.34
C ILE A 491 19.20 -6.43 -16.51
N SER A 492 18.92 -5.65 -17.57
CA SER A 492 19.85 -5.45 -18.69
C SER A 492 20.95 -4.41 -18.40
N GLN A 493 20.88 -3.70 -17.26
CA GLN A 493 21.84 -2.64 -16.91
C GLN A 493 23.05 -3.17 -16.13
N PRO A 494 24.21 -2.49 -16.21
CA PRO A 494 25.36 -2.79 -15.36
C PRO A 494 25.06 -2.60 -13.86
N ARG A 495 25.65 -3.46 -13.03
CA ARG A 495 25.51 -3.43 -11.55
C ARG A 495 25.77 -2.04 -10.99
N GLU A 496 26.84 -1.39 -11.42
CA GLU A 496 27.31 -0.12 -10.88
C GLU A 496 26.27 1.00 -11.07
N LYS A 497 25.56 0.99 -12.20
CA LYS A 497 24.49 1.96 -12.46
C LYS A 497 23.29 1.76 -11.56
N LEU A 498 22.91 0.49 -11.33
CA LEU A 498 21.81 0.18 -10.42
C LEU A 498 22.17 0.54 -8.99
N VAL A 499 23.41 0.29 -8.55
CA VAL A 499 23.89 0.71 -7.23
C VAL A 499 23.90 2.24 -7.09
N GLU A 500 24.40 2.97 -8.09
CA GLU A 500 24.36 4.44 -8.08
C GLU A 500 22.93 4.98 -7.98
N LEU A 501 22.01 4.42 -8.78
CA LEU A 501 20.60 4.79 -8.75
C LEU A 501 19.98 4.51 -7.38
N LEU A 502 20.19 3.31 -6.84
CA LEU A 502 19.61 2.88 -5.55
C LEU A 502 20.21 3.61 -4.35
N ASN A 503 21.48 4.02 -4.39
CA ASN A 503 22.11 4.81 -3.34
C ASN A 503 21.51 6.22 -3.21
N THR A 504 20.69 6.66 -4.18
CA THR A 504 19.92 7.90 -4.04
C THR A 504 18.72 7.76 -3.10
N LEU A 505 18.31 6.51 -2.76
CA LEU A 505 17.21 6.23 -1.85
C LEU A 505 17.72 6.20 -0.40
N PRO A 506 17.35 7.19 0.44
CA PRO A 506 17.89 7.33 1.79
C PRO A 506 17.49 6.16 2.73
N ASP A 507 16.41 5.46 2.42
CA ASP A 507 15.84 4.41 3.28
C ASP A 507 16.23 3.00 2.83
N LEU A 508 16.89 2.85 1.67
CA LEU A 508 17.31 1.55 1.16
C LEU A 508 18.76 1.26 1.55
N HIS A 509 18.95 0.29 2.44
CA HIS A 509 20.28 -0.19 2.81
C HIS A 509 20.71 -1.32 1.89
N LEU A 510 21.84 -1.14 1.22
CA LEU A 510 22.52 -2.18 0.47
C LEU A 510 23.67 -2.74 1.33
N GLY A 511 23.72 -4.08 1.47
CA GLY A 511 24.88 -4.81 1.97
C GLY A 511 26.08 -4.79 1.02
N GLY A 512 25.89 -4.42 -0.25
CA GLY A 512 26.95 -4.19 -1.23
C GLY A 512 27.34 -5.42 -2.07
N ASP A 513 26.89 -6.61 -1.67
CA ASP A 513 27.07 -7.89 -2.34
C ASP A 513 25.75 -8.44 -2.93
N GLU A 514 24.73 -7.59 -3.11
CA GLU A 514 23.43 -7.97 -3.72
C GLU A 514 23.63 -8.60 -5.09
N SER A 515 22.78 -9.54 -5.47
CA SER A 515 22.78 -10.05 -6.84
C SER A 515 22.29 -8.99 -7.84
N LEU A 516 22.66 -9.11 -9.13
CA LEU A 516 22.11 -8.24 -10.17
C LEU A 516 20.58 -8.30 -10.25
N VAL A 517 20.01 -9.48 -9.99
CA VAL A 517 18.57 -9.72 -9.96
C VAL A 517 17.91 -8.91 -8.84
N THR A 518 18.51 -8.92 -7.65
CA THR A 518 18.03 -8.16 -6.48
C THR A 518 18.08 -6.66 -6.76
N LEU A 519 19.21 -6.16 -7.28
CA LEU A 519 19.37 -4.75 -7.64
C LEU A 519 18.37 -4.31 -8.72
N ALA A 520 18.14 -5.15 -9.73
CA ALA A 520 17.16 -4.88 -10.78
C ALA A 520 15.72 -4.82 -10.23
N ALA A 521 15.37 -5.75 -9.34
CA ALA A 521 14.06 -5.76 -8.69
C ALA A 521 13.86 -4.55 -7.77
N LEU A 522 14.86 -4.19 -6.95
CA LEU A 522 14.83 -3.00 -6.12
C LEU A 522 14.66 -1.73 -6.97
N ALA A 523 15.42 -1.60 -8.06
CA ALA A 523 15.32 -0.43 -8.93
C ALA A 523 13.95 -0.36 -9.61
N ALA A 524 13.45 -1.47 -10.13
CA ALA A 524 12.15 -1.55 -10.78
C ALA A 524 10.97 -1.35 -9.81
N GLN A 525 11.12 -1.71 -8.53
CA GLN A 525 10.11 -1.52 -7.50
C GLN A 525 10.07 -0.08 -6.98
N HIS A 526 11.24 0.52 -6.72
CA HIS A 526 11.31 1.83 -6.07
C HIS A 526 11.39 3.01 -7.05
N MET A 527 11.92 2.78 -8.26
CA MET A 527 12.18 3.82 -9.25
C MET A 527 11.77 3.38 -10.67
N PRO A 528 10.52 2.88 -10.87
CA PRO A 528 10.10 2.33 -12.17
C PRO A 528 10.17 3.37 -13.28
N ASP A 529 9.84 4.63 -12.98
CA ASP A 529 9.84 5.71 -13.96
C ASP A 529 11.25 6.13 -14.35
N GLU A 530 12.18 6.19 -13.40
CA GLU A 530 13.58 6.48 -13.66
C GLU A 530 14.24 5.34 -14.41
N VAL A 531 13.92 4.08 -14.08
CA VAL A 531 14.37 2.92 -14.86
C VAL A 531 13.89 3.04 -16.32
N ASN A 532 12.61 3.37 -16.53
CA ASN A 532 12.04 3.58 -17.85
C ASN A 532 12.59 4.84 -18.56
N SER A 533 12.95 5.89 -17.84
CA SER A 533 13.38 7.16 -18.44
C SER A 533 14.89 7.18 -18.74
N ILE A 534 15.71 6.72 -17.79
CA ILE A 534 17.17 6.77 -17.85
C ILE A 534 17.70 5.69 -18.81
N PHE A 535 17.10 4.49 -18.79
CA PHE A 535 17.66 3.33 -19.50
C PHE A 535 17.00 3.03 -20.85
N THR A 536 15.92 3.74 -21.20
CA THR A 536 15.26 3.65 -22.52
C THR A 536 15.52 4.86 -23.42
N ALA A 537 16.14 5.92 -22.89
CA ALA A 537 16.60 7.05 -23.69
C ALA A 537 17.82 6.63 -24.55
N GLY A 538 17.56 6.31 -25.82
CA GLY A 538 18.61 6.20 -26.83
C GLY A 538 19.43 7.49 -26.93
N PRO A 539 20.67 7.45 -27.46
CA PRO A 539 21.55 8.61 -27.51
C PRO A 539 20.81 9.77 -28.18
N VAL A 540 20.64 10.86 -27.42
CA VAL A 540 20.13 12.13 -27.94
C VAL A 540 21.02 12.50 -29.13
N ALA A 541 20.44 12.48 -30.33
CA ALA A 541 21.09 13.03 -31.50
C ALA A 541 21.46 14.46 -31.17
N ASP A 542 22.77 14.70 -31.03
CA ASP A 542 23.36 16.02 -30.83
C ASP A 542 23.00 16.84 -32.07
N THR A 543 21.90 17.58 -32.03
CA THR A 543 21.53 18.56 -33.07
C THR A 543 22.45 19.76 -32.93
N ARG A 544 23.74 19.54 -33.20
CA ARG A 544 24.70 20.58 -33.54
C ARG A 544 24.88 20.56 -35.04
N ASN A 545 24.27 21.55 -35.67
CA ASN A 545 24.61 22.10 -36.98
C ASN A 545 25.99 21.67 -37.52
N PRO A 546 26.05 21.00 -38.68
CA PRO A 546 27.12 21.20 -39.62
C PRO A 546 26.65 22.20 -40.67
N GLY A 547 27.20 23.41 -40.59
CA GLY A 547 27.06 24.38 -41.66
C GLY A 547 27.59 23.84 -42.99
N GLN A 548 26.96 24.30 -44.07
CA GLN A 548 27.55 24.62 -45.38
C GLN A 548 29.06 24.40 -45.47
N VAL A 549 29.54 23.60 -46.44
CA VAL A 549 29.92 24.04 -47.81
C VAL A 549 29.95 22.79 -48.76
N PRO A 550 30.22 22.91 -50.08
CA PRO A 550 29.28 22.71 -51.17
C PRO A 550 29.47 21.40 -51.96
N ALA A 551 28.55 21.17 -52.89
CA ALA A 551 28.54 20.07 -53.86
C ALA A 551 29.89 19.79 -54.54
N ALA A 552 30.27 18.52 -54.58
CA ALA A 552 31.09 17.91 -55.61
C ALA A 552 30.75 16.42 -55.70
N ASP A 553 30.00 16.06 -56.74
CA ASP A 553 30.05 14.73 -57.36
C ASP A 553 31.48 14.51 -57.92
N PRO A 554 31.99 13.26 -57.96
CA PRO A 554 31.49 12.32 -58.96
C PRO A 554 31.44 10.82 -58.56
N ASP A 555 30.50 10.13 -59.21
CA ASP A 555 30.54 8.77 -59.77
C ASP A 555 31.75 7.90 -59.39
N PHE A 556 31.46 6.75 -58.77
CA PHE A 556 32.05 5.47 -59.18
C PHE A 556 31.06 4.32 -58.94
N ASP A 557 30.71 3.69 -60.06
CA ASP A 557 30.07 2.39 -60.21
C ASP A 557 30.80 1.23 -59.49
N ASP A 558 30.10 0.10 -59.42
CA ASP A 558 30.52 -1.25 -59.00
C ASP A 558 30.60 -1.46 -57.46
N ILE A 559 29.89 -2.39 -56.82
CA ILE A 559 29.87 -3.85 -57.07
C ILE A 559 28.61 -4.47 -56.40
N HIS A 560 27.90 -5.33 -57.14
CA HIS A 560 26.85 -6.24 -56.64
C HIS A 560 27.39 -7.35 -55.70
N PRO A 561 26.57 -7.91 -54.80
CA PRO A 561 26.98 -8.96 -53.86
C PRO A 561 27.01 -10.34 -54.53
N PRO A 562 27.89 -11.29 -54.12
CA PRO A 562 27.71 -12.68 -54.50
C PRO A 562 26.69 -13.36 -53.59
N SER A 563 25.79 -14.07 -54.27
CA SER A 563 24.78 -14.97 -53.72
C SER A 563 25.37 -16.28 -53.23
N ALA A 564 24.53 -17.03 -52.50
CA ALA A 564 24.81 -18.28 -51.80
C ALA A 564 25.33 -19.42 -52.69
N GLY A 565 26.07 -20.36 -52.07
CA GLY A 565 26.40 -21.65 -52.66
C GLY A 565 27.38 -22.47 -51.81
N ASP A 566 26.86 -23.55 -51.22
CA ASP A 566 27.51 -24.83 -50.95
C ASP A 566 28.68 -24.91 -49.95
N THR A 567 28.43 -25.54 -48.80
CA THR A 567 29.25 -26.69 -48.36
C THR A 567 28.53 -27.54 -47.31
N GLU A 568 28.42 -28.83 -47.63
CA GLU A 568 28.01 -29.96 -46.79
C GLU A 568 28.75 -30.06 -45.44
N PRO A 569 28.18 -30.76 -44.45
CA PRO A 569 28.84 -31.08 -43.19
C PRO A 569 29.72 -32.34 -43.33
N PRO A 570 30.82 -32.49 -42.58
CA PRO A 570 31.47 -33.78 -42.45
C PRO A 570 30.86 -34.58 -41.29
N ASP A 571 30.42 -35.79 -41.62
CA ASP A 571 30.35 -36.94 -40.71
C ASP A 571 31.72 -37.18 -40.05
N ILE A 572 31.74 -37.36 -38.73
CA ILE A 572 32.81 -38.11 -38.05
C ILE A 572 32.18 -39.05 -37.02
N ASP A 573 32.56 -40.31 -37.19
CA ASP A 573 32.24 -41.53 -36.47
C ASP A 573 32.50 -41.52 -34.95
N LEU A 574 31.69 -42.37 -34.29
CA LEU A 574 31.94 -42.99 -33.00
C LEU A 574 33.12 -43.96 -33.08
N ASP A 575 34.05 -43.88 -32.11
CA ASP A 575 34.48 -45.05 -31.34
C ASP A 575 35.38 -44.68 -30.14
N LEU A 576 35.05 -45.30 -28.98
CA LEU A 576 35.66 -45.33 -27.63
C LEU A 576 35.13 -44.38 -26.54
#